data_AF-A0A3M9ZQF5-F1
#
_entry.id   AF-A0A3M9ZQF5-F1
#
_cell.length_a   1.000
_cell.length_b   1.000
_cell.length_c   1.000
_cell.angle_alpha   90.00
_cell.angle_beta   90.00
_cell.angle_gamma   90.00
#
_symmetry.space_group_name_H-M   'P 1'
#
loop_
_entity.id
_entity.type
_entity.pdbx_description
1 polymer ?
#
loop_
_entity_poly.entity_id
_entity_poly.type
_entity_poly.pdbx_seq_one_letter_code
_entity_poly.pdbx_strand_id
1 'polypeptide(L)'
;LFSRGLLDAAWVPEPWATLLVETLGAERVLDESGLWEGGQFASVVLVARAGYVAEMPGGAASWLRAHNATAAWIAANPEGAREAYAEFASREALAALPADVLDESFSRVEITTRAPEGPILEFAERASALGYLGGPPPRIGGIFYGGAGGAGG
;
A
#
# COMPACT_ATOMS: atom_id res chain seq x y z
N LEU A 1 -22.44 4.53 6.88
CA LEU A 1 -22.39 6.00 7.03
C LEU A 1 -22.70 6.67 5.69
N PHE A 2 -21.87 6.38 4.68
CA PHE A 2 -22.10 6.85 3.30
C PHE A 2 -23.48 6.45 2.74
N SER A 3 -23.84 5.15 2.82
CA SER A 3 -25.18 4.66 2.40
C SER A 3 -26.36 5.24 3.19
N ARG A 4 -26.11 5.88 4.34
CA ARG A 4 -27.13 6.54 5.17
C ARG A 4 -27.18 8.05 4.93
N GLY A 5 -26.38 8.59 4.01
CA GLY A 5 -26.27 10.03 3.76
C GLY A 5 -25.68 10.81 4.93
N LEU A 6 -24.90 10.16 5.81
CA LEU A 6 -24.30 10.80 7.00
C LEU A 6 -22.85 11.28 6.74
N LEU A 7 -22.31 11.04 5.55
CA LEU A 7 -21.00 11.50 5.10
C LEU A 7 -21.15 12.08 3.71
N ASP A 8 -20.64 13.30 3.52
CA ASP A 8 -20.65 13.96 2.20
C ASP A 8 -19.53 13.43 1.30
N ALA A 9 -18.39 13.05 1.88
CA ALA A 9 -17.24 12.51 1.16
C ALA A 9 -16.44 11.52 2.03
N ALA A 10 -15.68 10.65 1.39
CA ALA A 10 -14.74 9.75 2.04
C ALA A 10 -13.47 9.63 1.19
N TRP A 11 -12.31 9.72 1.85
CA TRP A 11 -11.01 9.41 1.25
C TRP A 11 -10.60 8.03 1.76
N VAL A 12 -10.71 7.02 0.89
CA VAL A 12 -10.55 5.62 1.25
C VAL A 12 -9.68 4.91 0.20
N PRO A 13 -8.92 3.88 0.59
CA PRO A 13 -8.15 3.08 -0.37
C PRO A 13 -9.05 2.14 -1.17
N GLU A 14 -8.51 1.58 -2.26
CA GLU A 14 -9.12 0.43 -2.91
C GLU A 14 -9.16 -0.79 -1.96
N PRO A 15 -10.18 -1.67 -2.07
CA PRO A 15 -11.27 -1.67 -3.05
C PRO A 15 -12.48 -0.80 -2.64
N TRP A 16 -12.41 -0.11 -1.49
CA TRP A 16 -13.54 0.63 -0.94
C TRP A 16 -13.93 1.83 -1.79
N ALA A 17 -12.96 2.53 -2.39
CA ALA A 17 -13.26 3.65 -3.28
C ALA A 17 -14.08 3.18 -4.49
N THR A 18 -13.68 2.09 -5.15
CA THR A 18 -14.46 1.48 -6.24
C THR A 18 -15.82 0.98 -5.75
N LEU A 19 -15.90 0.34 -4.57
CA LEU A 19 -17.17 -0.09 -4.01
C LEU A 19 -18.16 1.07 -3.86
N LEU A 20 -17.72 2.23 -3.33
CA LEU A 20 -18.59 3.40 -3.17
C LEU A 20 -19.11 3.92 -4.51
N VAL A 21 -18.27 3.95 -5.54
CA VAL A 21 -18.66 4.40 -6.88
C VAL A 21 -19.67 3.43 -7.50
N GLU A 22 -19.30 2.15 -7.59
CA GLU A 22 -20.09 1.14 -8.32
C GLU A 22 -21.41 0.79 -7.61
N THR A 23 -21.43 0.78 -6.28
CA THR A 23 -22.59 0.27 -5.53
C THR A 23 -23.45 1.34 -4.85
N LEU A 24 -22.87 2.52 -4.56
CA LEU A 24 -23.58 3.60 -3.84
C LEU A 24 -23.74 4.86 -4.69
N GLY A 25 -23.34 4.84 -5.97
CA GLY A 25 -23.46 5.98 -6.88
C GLY A 25 -22.60 7.17 -6.47
N ALA A 26 -21.51 6.93 -5.73
CA ALA A 26 -20.56 7.97 -5.39
C ALA A 26 -19.81 8.46 -6.64
N GLU A 27 -19.35 9.70 -6.62
CA GLU A 27 -18.47 10.26 -7.64
C GLU A 27 -17.04 10.36 -7.09
N ARG A 28 -16.04 10.00 -7.91
CA ARG A 28 -14.64 10.18 -7.55
C ARG A 28 -14.21 11.61 -7.85
N VAL A 29 -14.12 12.42 -6.79
CA VAL A 29 -13.73 13.84 -6.88
C VAL A 29 -12.22 14.08 -6.77
N LEU A 30 -11.47 13.09 -6.28
CA LEU A 30 -10.02 13.13 -6.12
C LEU A 30 -9.42 11.75 -6.42
N ASP A 31 -8.37 11.73 -7.24
CA ASP A 31 -7.47 10.59 -7.40
C ASP A 31 -6.16 10.90 -6.68
N GLU A 32 -5.76 10.04 -5.74
CA GLU A 32 -4.57 10.23 -4.91
C GLU A 32 -3.31 10.44 -5.75
N SER A 33 -3.20 9.74 -6.88
CA SER A 33 -2.04 9.85 -7.77
C SER A 33 -1.78 11.29 -8.22
N GLY A 34 -2.83 12.11 -8.36
CA GLY A 34 -2.72 13.52 -8.72
C GLY A 34 -2.05 14.40 -7.65
N LEU A 35 -1.87 13.91 -6.42
CA LEU A 35 -1.21 14.62 -5.30
C LEU A 35 0.30 14.39 -5.22
N TRP A 36 0.85 13.52 -6.08
CA TRP A 36 2.24 13.08 -6.02
C TRP A 36 2.95 13.34 -7.34
N GLU A 37 4.17 13.87 -7.26
CA GLU A 37 5.02 14.02 -8.43
C GLU A 37 5.26 12.65 -9.08
N GLY A 38 5.01 12.54 -10.39
CA GLY A 38 5.11 11.27 -11.12
C GLY A 38 3.95 10.29 -10.87
N GLY A 39 2.92 10.66 -10.11
CA GLY A 39 1.71 9.86 -9.92
C GLY A 39 1.87 8.63 -9.03
N GLN A 40 2.99 8.51 -8.31
CA GLN A 40 3.33 7.32 -7.53
C GLN A 40 3.44 7.64 -6.04
N PHE A 41 2.82 6.80 -5.22
CA PHE A 41 2.88 6.87 -3.77
C PHE A 41 2.78 5.47 -3.17
N ALA A 42 3.34 5.29 -1.98
CA ALA A 42 3.25 4.01 -1.27
C ALA A 42 1.98 3.96 -0.42
N SER A 43 1.06 3.04 -0.74
CA SER A 43 -0.09 2.72 0.12
C SER A 43 0.26 1.69 1.19
N VAL A 44 1.18 0.77 0.87
CA VAL A 44 1.65 -0.31 1.75
C VAL A 44 3.16 -0.46 1.59
N VAL A 45 3.88 -0.60 2.70
CA VAL A 45 5.33 -0.87 2.71
C VAL A 45 5.68 -2.08 3.56
N LEU A 46 6.73 -2.80 3.15
CA LEU A 46 7.32 -3.88 3.91
C LEU A 46 8.34 -3.31 4.91
N VAL A 47 8.13 -3.54 6.20
CA VAL A 47 9.00 -3.01 7.26
C VAL A 47 9.50 -4.15 8.15
N ALA A 48 10.79 -4.10 8.50
CA ALA A 48 11.41 -4.98 9.48
C ALA A 48 12.10 -4.15 10.57
N ARG A 49 12.12 -4.66 11.80
CA ARG A 49 12.89 -4.03 12.89
C ARG A 49 14.38 -4.17 12.58
N ALA A 50 15.13 -3.07 12.70
CA ALA A 50 16.58 -3.04 12.47
C ALA A 50 17.33 -4.12 13.27
N GLY A 51 17.00 -4.30 14.55
CA GLY A 51 17.60 -5.36 15.39
C GLY A 51 17.37 -6.78 14.85
N TYR A 52 16.18 -7.07 14.33
CA TYR A 52 15.91 -8.37 13.71
C TYR A 52 16.75 -8.59 12.45
N VAL A 53 16.90 -7.55 11.61
CA VAL A 53 17.73 -7.64 10.40
C VAL A 53 19.20 -7.88 10.75
N ALA A 54 19.70 -7.24 11.80
CA ALA A 54 21.08 -7.40 12.27
C ALA A 54 21.33 -8.76 12.94
N GLU A 55 20.40 -9.24 13.77
CA GLU A 55 20.54 -10.50 14.51
C GLU A 55 20.25 -11.73 13.62
N MET A 56 19.33 -11.60 12.65
CA MET A 56 18.84 -12.69 11.80
C MET A 56 18.95 -12.36 10.30
N PRO A 57 20.14 -12.03 9.77
CA PRO A 57 20.30 -11.55 8.39
C PRO A 57 19.85 -12.60 7.35
N GLY A 58 20.10 -13.90 7.61
CA GLY A 58 19.64 -14.98 6.75
C GLY A 58 18.12 -15.11 6.69
N GLY A 59 17.44 -14.89 7.82
CA GLY A 59 15.98 -14.87 7.92
C GLY A 59 15.38 -13.69 7.15
N ALA A 60 15.91 -12.48 7.40
CA ALA A 60 15.49 -11.26 6.70
C ALA A 60 15.67 -11.39 5.18
N ALA A 61 16.83 -11.88 4.71
CA ALA A 61 17.09 -12.07 3.29
C ALA A 61 16.16 -13.13 2.66
N SER A 62 15.84 -14.20 3.40
CA SER A 62 14.93 -15.25 2.90
C SER A 62 13.50 -14.73 2.77
N TRP A 63 13.04 -13.94 3.74
CA TRP A 63 11.72 -13.33 3.68
C TRP A 63 11.61 -12.28 2.57
N LEU A 64 12.63 -11.44 2.38
CA LEU A 64 12.68 -10.48 1.26
C LEU A 64 12.64 -11.20 -0.10
N ARG A 65 13.39 -12.30 -0.26
CA ARG A 65 13.32 -13.12 -1.49
C ARG A 65 11.93 -13.68 -1.73
N ALA A 66 11.28 -14.22 -0.69
CA ALA A 66 9.92 -14.74 -0.79
C ALA A 66 8.93 -13.63 -1.18
N HIS A 67 8.99 -12.47 -0.53
CA HIS A 67 8.17 -11.30 -0.87
C HIS A 67 8.35 -10.90 -2.33
N ASN A 68 9.59 -10.77 -2.80
CA ASN A 68 9.88 -10.40 -4.18
C ASN A 68 9.37 -11.44 -5.19
N ALA A 69 9.51 -12.73 -4.88
CA ALA A 69 8.99 -13.80 -5.72
C ALA A 69 7.45 -13.78 -5.78
N THR A 70 6.78 -13.53 -4.65
CA THR A 70 5.32 -13.40 -4.60
C THR A 70 4.83 -12.19 -5.40
N ALA A 71 5.46 -11.01 -5.25
CA ALA A 71 5.09 -9.83 -6.03
C ALA A 71 5.27 -10.07 -7.55
N ALA A 72 6.37 -10.70 -7.95
CA ALA A 72 6.61 -11.09 -9.34
C ALA A 72 5.57 -12.10 -9.84
N TRP A 73 5.18 -13.08 -9.01
CA TRP A 73 4.13 -14.03 -9.34
C TRP A 73 2.77 -13.33 -9.53
N ILE A 74 2.41 -12.39 -8.66
CA ILE A 74 1.16 -11.62 -8.78
C ILE A 74 1.14 -10.84 -10.10
N ALA A 75 2.22 -10.14 -10.43
CA ALA A 75 2.34 -9.39 -11.68
C ALA A 75 2.22 -10.29 -12.92
N ALA A 76 2.72 -11.53 -12.85
CA ALA A 76 2.64 -12.51 -13.93
C ALA A 76 1.30 -13.28 -13.97
N ASN A 77 0.49 -13.25 -12.91
CA ASN A 77 -0.72 -14.07 -12.76
C ASN A 77 -1.89 -13.23 -12.20
N PRO A 78 -2.34 -12.17 -12.90
CA PRO A 78 -3.36 -11.25 -12.38
C PRO A 78 -4.72 -11.93 -12.11
N GLU A 79 -5.11 -12.94 -12.89
CA GLU A 79 -6.33 -13.73 -12.65
C GLU A 79 -6.21 -14.55 -11.36
N GLY A 80 -5.15 -15.35 -11.24
CA GLY A 80 -4.92 -16.16 -10.04
C GLY A 80 -4.73 -15.32 -8.78
N ALA A 81 -4.13 -14.12 -8.89
CA ALA A 81 -4.02 -13.19 -7.77
C ALA A 81 -5.40 -12.66 -7.32
N ARG A 82 -6.30 -12.35 -8.26
CA ARG A 82 -7.68 -11.95 -7.96
C ARG A 82 -8.46 -13.07 -7.29
N GLU A 83 -8.37 -14.29 -7.81
CA GLU A 83 -9.02 -15.46 -7.22
C GLU A 83 -8.54 -15.72 -5.80
N ALA A 84 -7.23 -15.70 -5.56
CA ALA A 84 -6.64 -15.86 -4.23
C ALA A 84 -7.10 -14.77 -3.25
N TYR A 85 -7.23 -13.52 -3.72
CA TYR A 85 -7.76 -12.43 -2.91
C TYR A 85 -9.25 -12.59 -2.62
N ALA A 86 -10.06 -12.98 -3.61
CA ALA A 86 -11.48 -13.22 -3.42
C ALA A 86 -11.75 -14.35 -2.40
N GLU A 87 -10.97 -15.44 -2.47
CA GLU A 87 -11.01 -16.52 -1.48
C GLU A 87 -10.64 -16.01 -0.08
N PHE A 88 -9.55 -15.24 0.03
CA PHE A 88 -9.14 -14.61 1.29
C PHE A 88 -10.25 -13.71 1.86
N ALA A 89 -10.81 -12.81 1.04
CA ALA A 89 -11.83 -11.86 1.48
C ALA A 89 -13.09 -12.57 1.99
N SER A 90 -13.54 -13.61 1.27
CA SER A 90 -14.66 -14.45 1.67
C SER A 90 -14.41 -15.14 3.02
N ARG A 91 -13.21 -15.70 3.22
CA ARG A 91 -12.82 -16.38 4.47
C ARG A 91 -12.75 -15.43 5.66
N GLU A 92 -12.18 -14.24 5.48
CA GLU A 92 -12.02 -13.25 6.55
C GLU A 92 -13.28 -12.42 6.81
N ALA A 93 -14.41 -12.79 6.19
CA ALA A 93 -15.68 -12.06 6.26
C ALA A 93 -15.54 -10.56 5.92
N LEU A 94 -14.54 -10.22 5.11
CA LEU A 94 -14.53 -8.94 4.40
C LEU A 94 -15.72 -9.02 3.45
N ALA A 95 -16.53 -7.95 3.39
CA ALA A 95 -17.78 -7.93 2.63
C ALA A 95 -17.58 -8.61 1.27
N ALA A 96 -18.51 -9.50 0.87
CA ALA A 96 -18.43 -10.15 -0.43
C ALA A 96 -18.44 -9.06 -1.51
N LEU A 97 -17.26 -8.76 -2.05
CA LEU A 97 -17.10 -7.72 -3.05
C LEU A 97 -17.61 -8.27 -4.38
N PRO A 98 -18.48 -7.53 -5.08
CA PRO A 98 -18.84 -7.85 -6.45
C PRO A 98 -17.60 -8.04 -7.34
N ALA A 99 -17.67 -8.93 -8.33
CA ALA A 99 -16.53 -9.27 -9.17
C ALA A 99 -16.02 -8.06 -9.98
N ASP A 100 -16.93 -7.23 -10.47
CA ASP A 100 -16.65 -5.95 -11.12
C ASP A 100 -15.92 -4.96 -10.20
N VAL A 101 -16.29 -4.90 -8.92
CA VAL A 101 -15.57 -4.08 -7.91
C VAL A 101 -14.15 -4.60 -7.70
N LEU A 102 -13.97 -5.91 -7.63
CA LEU A 102 -12.63 -6.52 -7.53
C LEU A 102 -11.79 -6.20 -8.76
N ASP A 103 -12.35 -6.36 -9.95
CA ASP A 103 -11.64 -6.15 -11.21
C ASP A 103 -11.20 -4.69 -11.37
N GLU A 104 -12.11 -3.76 -11.14
CA GLU A 104 -11.82 -2.33 -11.23
C GLU A 104 -10.86 -1.87 -10.12
N SER A 105 -11.00 -2.38 -8.90
CA SER A 105 -10.08 -2.02 -7.81
C SER A 105 -8.65 -2.52 -8.05
N PHE A 106 -8.47 -3.71 -8.61
CA PHE A 106 -7.15 -4.27 -8.93
C PHE A 106 -6.48 -3.51 -10.08
N SER A 107 -7.25 -2.96 -11.03
CA SER A 107 -6.70 -2.15 -12.13
C SER A 107 -6.05 -0.84 -11.64
N ARG A 108 -6.43 -0.38 -10.44
CA ARG A 108 -5.98 0.86 -9.80
C ARG A 108 -4.81 0.69 -8.84
N VAL A 109 -4.33 -0.54 -8.64
CA VAL A 109 -3.25 -0.84 -7.70
C VAL A 109 -2.04 -1.41 -8.44
N GLU A 110 -0.88 -0.79 -8.25
CA GLU A 110 0.40 -1.38 -8.67
C GLU A 110 0.97 -2.24 -7.52
N ILE A 111 1.11 -3.54 -7.75
CA ILE A 111 1.83 -4.44 -6.84
C ILE A 111 3.28 -4.51 -7.31
N THR A 112 4.17 -3.93 -6.51
CA THR A 112 5.61 -3.81 -6.83
C THR A 112 6.45 -3.94 -5.58
N THR A 113 7.74 -4.27 -5.77
CA THR A 113 8.74 -4.34 -4.70
C THR A 113 9.57 -3.06 -4.58
N ARG A 114 9.35 -2.10 -5.50
CA ARG A 114 10.00 -0.81 -5.50
C ARG A 114 9.35 0.08 -4.44
N ALA A 115 10.13 0.51 -3.44
CA ALA A 115 9.70 1.55 -2.51
C ALA A 115 9.96 2.94 -3.14
N PRO A 116 8.94 3.77 -3.41
CA PRO A 116 9.15 5.12 -3.89
C PRO A 116 9.69 5.99 -2.74
N GLU A 117 11.02 6.09 -2.63
CA GLU A 117 11.68 6.73 -1.49
C GLU A 117 11.21 8.17 -1.26
N GLY A 118 11.14 8.98 -2.32
CA GLY A 118 10.69 10.37 -2.27
C GLY A 118 9.30 10.52 -1.64
N PRO A 119 8.25 9.90 -2.21
CA PRO A 119 6.91 9.90 -1.62
C PRO A 119 6.85 9.41 -0.16
N ILE A 120 7.64 8.41 0.21
CA ILE A 120 7.70 7.91 1.60
C ILE A 120 8.31 8.97 2.54
N LEU A 121 9.38 9.62 2.13
CA LEU A 121 10.02 10.70 2.89
C LEU A 121 9.06 11.90 3.03
N GLU A 122 8.42 12.30 1.94
CA GLU A 122 7.43 13.38 1.92
C GLU A 122 6.22 13.07 2.82
N PHE A 123 5.73 11.83 2.84
CA PHE A 123 4.69 11.40 3.78
C PHE A 123 5.09 11.64 5.24
N ALA A 124 6.32 11.30 5.61
CA ALA A 124 6.80 11.50 6.97
C ALA A 124 6.99 12.98 7.33
N GLU A 125 7.43 13.80 6.37
CA GLU A 125 7.51 15.25 6.52
C GLU A 125 6.13 15.85 6.74
N ARG A 126 5.15 15.51 5.90
CA ARG A 126 3.74 15.93 6.03
C ARG A 126 3.18 15.49 7.39
N ALA A 127 3.40 14.25 7.81
CA ALA A 127 2.95 13.74 9.10
C ALA A 127 3.60 14.46 10.29
N SER A 128 4.89 14.81 10.19
CA SER A 128 5.57 15.60 11.20
C SER A 128 5.04 17.03 11.27
N ALA A 129 4.82 17.68 10.13
CA ALA A 129 4.31 19.05 10.06
C ALA A 129 2.89 19.16 10.64
N LEU A 130 2.08 18.11 10.47
CA LEU A 130 0.74 18.00 11.05
C LEU A 130 0.75 17.54 12.53
N GLY A 131 1.92 17.23 13.09
CA GLY A 131 2.06 16.85 14.50
C GLY A 131 1.71 15.40 14.83
N TYR A 132 1.47 14.53 13.83
CA TYR A 132 1.09 13.14 14.06
C TYR A 132 2.20 12.27 14.67
N LEU A 133 3.45 12.70 14.57
CA LEU A 133 4.62 11.93 15.02
C LEU A 133 5.08 12.25 16.45
N GLY A 134 4.42 13.20 17.13
CA GLY A 134 4.59 13.42 18.57
C GLY A 134 5.99 13.87 19.00
N GLY A 135 6.77 14.50 18.12
CA GLY A 135 8.16 14.88 18.40
C GLY A 135 8.82 15.62 17.23
N PRO A 136 10.15 15.83 17.30
CA PRO A 136 10.89 16.39 16.16
C PRO A 136 10.79 15.46 14.95
N PRO A 137 10.99 15.98 13.71
CA PRO A 137 10.89 15.19 12.49
C PRO A 137 11.69 13.88 12.59
N PRO A 138 11.12 12.73 12.19
CA PRO A 138 11.74 11.45 12.36
C PRO A 138 12.98 11.34 11.47
N ARG A 139 14.06 10.77 12.01
CA ARG A 139 15.25 10.44 11.21
C ARG A 139 15.00 9.14 10.46
N ILE A 140 14.46 9.26 9.26
CA ILE A 140 14.16 8.14 8.36
C ILE A 140 15.15 8.02 7.19
N GLY A 141 16.25 8.78 7.21
CA GLY A 141 17.35 8.55 6.27
C GLY A 141 17.94 7.16 6.46
N GLY A 142 18.12 6.41 5.37
CA GLY A 142 18.71 5.07 5.40
C GLY A 142 17.78 3.93 5.81
N ILE A 143 16.46 4.16 5.87
CA ILE A 143 15.48 3.08 6.15
C ILE A 143 15.27 2.12 4.98
N PHE A 144 15.73 2.51 3.78
CA PHE A 144 15.60 1.71 2.57
C PHE A 144 16.70 0.66 2.51
N TYR A 145 16.28 -0.60 2.59
CA TYR A 145 17.19 -1.74 2.51
C TYR A 145 17.82 -1.84 1.12
N GLY A 146 19.17 -1.82 1.05
CA GLY A 146 19.90 -1.90 -0.22
C GLY A 146 19.98 -0.60 -1.03
N GLY A 147 19.50 0.52 -0.49
CA GLY A 147 19.67 1.85 -1.11
C GLY A 147 21.13 2.32 -1.13
N ALA A 148 21.43 3.31 -1.97
CA ALA A 148 22.78 3.83 -2.23
C ALA A 148 23.54 4.42 -1.02
N GLY A 149 22.93 4.45 0.18
CA GLY A 149 23.56 4.85 1.44
C GLY A 149 24.08 3.68 2.31
N GLY A 150 23.81 2.43 1.94
CA GLY A 150 24.26 1.23 2.66
C GLY A 150 25.66 0.78 2.24
N ALA A 151 26.66 1.63 2.39
CA ALA A 151 28.05 1.21 2.25
C ALA A 151 28.53 0.51 3.52
N GLY A 152 28.68 -0.83 3.45
CA GLY A 152 29.64 -1.59 4.23
C GLY A 152 29.29 -1.89 5.70
N GLY A 153 29.28 -3.18 6.03
CA GLY A 153 29.21 -3.73 7.38
C GLY A 153 28.90 -5.21 7.34
#